data_AF-A0A350I7N1-F1
#
_entry.id   AF-A0A350I7N1-F1
#
_cell.length_a   1.000
_cell.length_b   1.000
_cell.length_c   1.000
_cell.angle_alpha   90.00
_cell.angle_beta   90.00
_cell.angle_gamma   90.00
#
_symmetry.space_group_name_H-M   'P 1'
#
loop_
_entity.id
_entity.type
_entity.pdbx_description
1 polymer ?
#
loop_
_entity_poly.entity_id
_entity_poly.type
_entity_poly.pdbx_seq_one_letter_code
_entity_poly.pdbx_strand_id
1 'polypeptide(L)'
;MNLVGLKELSELLEVPYEKLKVWKSRGRLPEPFQTISGTPVWDWDEVEDEFRAIPQNENSGRPKRPRISLAGGLIDIDVKKNDSDSKDASIKISMFGKQIVDIETDGNESDESGKKVSIKVMGKSVIDGYTDFIQEDSEESDNEDS
;
A
#
# COMPACT_ATOMS: atom_id res chain seq x y z
N MET A 1 -30.56 -20.68 -0.80
CA MET A 1 -29.64 -20.89 0.32
C MET A 1 -28.69 -22.02 -0.01
N ASN A 2 -27.56 -21.61 -0.55
CA ASN A 2 -26.47 -22.46 -1.00
C ASN A 2 -25.26 -22.18 -0.12
N LEU A 3 -25.13 -22.92 0.98
CA LEU A 3 -24.06 -22.70 1.95
C LEU A 3 -22.73 -23.20 1.41
N VAL A 4 -21.77 -22.29 1.27
CA VAL A 4 -20.43 -22.58 0.75
C VAL A 4 -19.36 -22.24 1.78
N GLY A 5 -18.39 -23.14 1.94
CA GLY A 5 -17.16 -22.93 2.70
C GLY A 5 -15.99 -22.53 1.79
N LEU A 6 -14.83 -22.26 2.41
CA LEU A 6 -13.62 -21.85 1.67
C LEU A 6 -13.18 -22.84 0.57
N LYS A 7 -13.43 -24.14 0.74
CA LYS A 7 -13.05 -25.14 -0.26
C LYS A 7 -13.96 -25.07 -1.48
N GLU A 8 -15.27 -25.00 -1.27
CA GLU A 8 -16.24 -24.85 -2.36
C GLU A 8 -16.05 -23.51 -3.07
N LEU A 9 -15.79 -22.42 -2.33
CA LEU A 9 -15.42 -21.13 -2.91
C LEU A 9 -14.19 -21.22 -3.82
N SER A 10 -13.21 -22.08 -3.49
CA SER A 10 -12.02 -22.25 -4.33
C SER A 10 -12.35 -22.88 -5.68
N GLU A 11 -13.36 -23.76 -5.70
CA GLU A 11 -13.84 -24.42 -6.91
C GLU A 11 -14.75 -23.47 -7.71
N LEU A 12 -15.66 -22.75 -7.05
CA LEU A 12 -16.61 -21.82 -7.69
C LEU A 12 -15.94 -20.59 -8.30
N LEU A 13 -14.91 -20.06 -7.63
CA LEU A 13 -14.18 -18.88 -8.09
C LEU A 13 -12.97 -19.23 -8.97
N GLU A 14 -12.66 -20.52 -9.15
CA GLU A 14 -11.43 -21.00 -9.80
C GLU A 14 -10.16 -20.38 -9.22
N VAL A 15 -10.17 -20.14 -7.90
CA VAL A 15 -9.09 -19.49 -7.16
C VAL A 15 -8.42 -20.51 -6.24
N PRO A 16 -7.07 -20.60 -6.20
CA PRO A 16 -6.38 -21.52 -5.29
C PRO A 16 -6.81 -21.32 -3.84
N TYR A 17 -7.09 -22.41 -3.13
CA TYR A 17 -7.52 -22.40 -1.73
C TYR A 17 -6.61 -21.57 -0.80
N GLU A 18 -5.30 -21.60 -1.04
CA GLU A 18 -4.32 -20.80 -0.28
C GLU A 18 -4.50 -19.28 -0.51
N LYS A 19 -4.95 -18.86 -1.69
CA LYS A 19 -5.28 -17.45 -1.96
C LYS A 19 -6.50 -17.01 -1.15
N LEU A 20 -7.53 -17.86 -1.04
CA LEU A 20 -8.71 -17.59 -0.21
C LEU A 20 -8.37 -17.51 1.29
N LYS A 21 -7.46 -18.35 1.79
CA LYS A 21 -6.93 -18.22 3.17
C LYS A 21 -6.27 -16.86 3.41
N VAL A 22 -5.49 -16.37 2.43
CA VAL A 22 -4.87 -15.05 2.51
C VAL A 22 -5.91 -13.94 2.48
N TRP A 23 -6.97 -14.05 1.69
CA TRP A 23 -8.06 -13.07 1.71
C TRP A 23 -8.80 -13.07 3.05
N LYS A 24 -9.07 -14.26 3.60
CA LYS A 24 -9.67 -14.39 4.94
C LYS A 24 -8.82 -13.72 6.01
N SER A 25 -7.52 -14.00 6.07
CA SER A 25 -6.64 -13.41 7.08
C SER A 25 -6.46 -11.89 6.94
N ARG A 26 -6.76 -11.34 5.76
CA ARG A 26 -6.73 -9.90 5.47
C ARG A 26 -8.11 -9.23 5.55
N GLY A 27 -9.16 -9.94 5.98
CA GLY A 27 -10.51 -9.38 6.08
C GLY A 27 -11.09 -8.93 4.73
N ARG A 28 -10.67 -9.56 3.62
CA ARG A 28 -11.16 -9.22 2.27
C ARG A 28 -12.36 -10.06 1.82
N LEU A 29 -12.72 -11.07 2.60
CA LEU A 29 -13.92 -11.86 2.32
C LEU A 29 -15.14 -11.16 2.95
N PRO A 30 -16.32 -11.26 2.33
CA PRO A 30 -17.58 -10.84 2.93
C PRO A 30 -17.78 -11.43 4.33
N GLU A 31 -18.64 -10.80 5.12
CA GLU A 31 -19.02 -11.35 6.42
C GLU A 31 -19.67 -12.73 6.24
N PRO A 32 -19.23 -13.76 6.99
CA PRO A 32 -19.84 -15.08 6.86
C PRO A 32 -21.24 -15.08 7.42
N PHE A 33 -22.17 -15.71 6.71
CA PHE A 33 -23.53 -15.96 7.17
C PHE A 33 -23.54 -16.64 8.55
N GLN A 34 -22.66 -17.63 8.74
CA GLN A 34 -22.43 -18.25 10.05
C GLN A 34 -21.05 -18.92 10.13
N THR A 35 -20.68 -19.35 11.33
CA THR A 35 -19.49 -20.19 11.55
C THR A 35 -19.91 -21.55 12.10
N ILE A 36 -19.60 -22.62 11.35
CA ILE A 36 -19.88 -24.01 11.75
C ILE A 36 -18.56 -24.67 12.17
N SER A 37 -18.45 -25.06 13.44
CA SER A 37 -17.25 -25.73 13.97
C SER A 37 -15.94 -24.96 13.67
N GLY A 38 -15.98 -23.63 13.75
CA GLY A 38 -14.84 -22.75 13.45
C GLY A 38 -14.59 -22.46 11.96
N THR A 39 -15.40 -23.02 11.06
CA THR A 39 -15.33 -22.76 9.62
C THR A 39 -16.40 -21.74 9.22
N PRO A 40 -15.99 -20.57 8.67
CA PRO A 40 -16.94 -19.61 8.13
C PRO A 40 -17.62 -20.20 6.89
N VAL A 41 -18.92 -19.97 6.77
CA VAL A 41 -19.73 -20.35 5.62
C VAL A 41 -20.57 -19.16 5.16
N TRP A 42 -20.83 -19.10 3.86
CA TRP A 42 -21.56 -18.02 3.19
C TRP A 42 -22.74 -18.58 2.41
N ASP A 43 -23.82 -17.81 2.24
CA ASP A 43 -24.88 -18.17 1.28
C ASP A 43 -24.50 -17.65 -0.11
N TRP A 44 -24.04 -18.54 -0.98
CA TRP A 44 -23.54 -18.18 -2.31
C TRP A 44 -24.57 -17.39 -3.12
N ASP A 45 -25.85 -17.72 -2.98
CA ASP A 45 -26.93 -17.07 -3.72
C ASP A 45 -27.04 -15.57 -3.36
N GLU A 46 -26.56 -15.16 -2.18
CA GLU A 46 -26.61 -13.77 -1.70
C GLU A 46 -25.31 -13.00 -1.95
N VAL A 47 -24.15 -13.66 -1.83
CA VAL A 47 -22.84 -12.97 -1.79
C VAL A 47 -21.95 -13.23 -3.01
N GLU A 48 -22.45 -13.94 -4.04
CA GLU A 48 -21.68 -14.23 -5.26
C GLU A 48 -21.05 -12.97 -5.87
N ASP A 49 -21.83 -11.91 -6.05
CA ASP A 49 -21.36 -10.65 -6.66
C ASP A 49 -20.25 -10.00 -5.84
N GLU A 50 -20.35 -10.03 -4.51
CA GLU A 50 -19.32 -9.51 -3.61
C GLU A 50 -18.00 -10.28 -3.74
N PHE A 51 -18.06 -11.61 -3.83
CA PHE A 51 -16.88 -12.43 -4.04
C PHE A 51 -16.23 -12.20 -5.40
N ARG A 52 -17.03 -12.04 -6.47
CA ARG A 52 -16.53 -11.76 -7.82
C ARG A 52 -15.97 -10.35 -7.94
N ALA A 53 -16.47 -9.40 -7.17
CA ALA A 53 -15.95 -8.03 -7.10
C ALA A 53 -14.58 -7.93 -6.42
N ILE A 54 -14.13 -8.95 -5.67
CA ILE A 54 -12.80 -8.94 -5.03
C ILE A 54 -11.72 -8.84 -6.11
N PRO A 55 -10.90 -7.77 -6.13
CA PRO A 55 -9.91 -7.59 -7.18
C PRO A 55 -8.88 -8.73 -7.18
N GLN A 56 -8.83 -9.46 -8.30
CA GLN A 56 -7.85 -10.52 -8.56
C GLN A 56 -6.49 -9.91 -8.95
N ASN A 57 -5.83 -9.18 -8.07
CA ASN A 57 -4.47 -8.73 -8.40
C ASN A 57 -3.49 -9.91 -8.36
N GLU A 58 -2.60 -10.00 -9.36
CA GLU A 58 -1.50 -10.99 -9.37
C GLU A 58 -0.50 -10.73 -8.22
N ASN A 59 -0.49 -9.51 -7.69
CA ASN A 59 0.34 -9.06 -6.59
C ASN A 59 -0.32 -9.25 -5.20
N SER A 60 -1.35 -10.10 -5.07
CA SER A 60 -2.02 -10.35 -3.78
C SER A 60 -1.13 -11.02 -2.74
N GLY A 61 0.10 -11.41 -3.09
CA GLY A 61 1.10 -11.96 -2.18
C GLY A 61 1.56 -10.98 -1.10
N ARG A 62 2.56 -11.39 -0.31
CA ARG A 62 3.34 -10.44 0.51
C ARG A 62 3.94 -9.40 -0.46
N PRO A 63 3.87 -8.09 -0.17
CA PRO A 63 4.57 -7.11 -0.99
C PRO A 63 6.03 -7.56 -1.09
N LYS A 64 6.44 -8.00 -2.29
CA LYS A 64 7.85 -8.23 -2.56
C LYS A 64 8.47 -6.86 -2.37
N ARG A 65 9.36 -6.70 -1.38
CA ARG A 65 10.16 -5.48 -1.26
C ARG A 65 10.69 -5.16 -2.67
N PRO A 66 10.46 -3.95 -3.20
CA PRO A 66 10.95 -3.63 -4.53
C PRO A 66 12.47 -3.83 -4.54
N ARG A 67 12.94 -4.81 -5.33
CA ARG A 67 14.38 -5.06 -5.54
C ARG A 67 14.70 -4.59 -6.94
N ILE A 68 15.27 -3.39 -7.05
CA ILE A 68 15.84 -2.89 -8.30
C ILE A 68 17.28 -3.41 -8.34
N SER A 69 17.58 -4.32 -9.27
CA SER A 69 18.94 -4.81 -9.54
C SER A 69 19.48 -4.08 -10.77
N LEU A 70 20.49 -3.23 -10.58
CA LEU A 70 21.22 -2.57 -11.66
C LEU A 70 22.64 -3.16 -11.67
N ALA A 71 23.01 -3.83 -12.78
CA ALA A 71 24.33 -4.43 -13.00
C ALA A 71 24.87 -5.30 -11.84
N GLY A 72 24.00 -6.04 -11.14
CA GLY A 72 24.39 -6.92 -10.03
C GLY A 72 24.58 -6.20 -8.68
N GLY A 73 24.26 -4.91 -8.59
CA GLY A 73 24.21 -4.16 -7.35
C GLY A 73 22.86 -4.26 -6.64
N LEU A 74 22.90 -4.48 -5.33
CA LEU A 74 21.74 -4.32 -4.46
C LEU A 74 21.54 -2.82 -4.21
N ILE A 75 20.33 -2.32 -4.49
CA ILE A 75 19.89 -1.00 -4.07
C ILE A 75 19.05 -1.16 -2.81
N ASP A 76 19.41 -0.41 -1.78
CA ASP A 76 18.64 -0.28 -0.55
C ASP A 76 17.99 1.10 -0.50
N ILE A 77 16.67 1.14 -0.27
CA ILE A 77 15.90 2.36 -0.09
C ILE A 77 15.35 2.34 1.33
N ASP A 78 15.76 3.31 2.14
CA ASP A 78 15.27 3.52 3.50
C ASP A 78 14.42 4.79 3.53
N VAL A 79 13.16 4.64 3.96
CA VAL A 79 12.21 5.74 4.09
C VAL A 79 11.84 5.84 5.55
N LYS A 80 12.31 6.90 6.21
CA LYS A 80 11.96 7.20 7.60
C LYS A 80 10.99 8.37 7.61
N LYS A 81 9.76 8.08 8.01
CA LYS A 81 8.93 9.08 8.67
C LYS A 81 9.32 9.02 10.13
N ASN A 82 9.91 10.09 10.65
CA ASN A 82 10.07 10.20 12.10
C ASN A 82 8.64 10.26 12.71
N ASP A 83 8.51 9.94 14.00
CA ASP A 83 7.26 9.72 14.76
C ASP A 83 6.05 10.60 14.38
N SER A 84 4.84 10.20 14.79
CA SER A 84 3.54 10.82 14.45
C SER A 84 3.44 12.35 14.66
N ASP A 85 4.35 12.95 15.41
CA ASP A 85 4.41 14.38 15.72
C ASP A 85 5.57 15.12 15.01
N SER A 86 6.48 14.42 14.34
CA SER A 86 7.58 15.02 13.58
C SER A 86 7.23 15.07 12.09
N LYS A 87 7.22 16.27 11.52
CA LYS A 87 6.92 16.52 10.10
C LYS A 87 8.13 16.26 9.19
N ASP A 88 9.21 15.74 9.78
CA ASP A 88 10.48 15.48 9.11
C ASP A 88 10.45 14.09 8.46
N ALA A 89 10.72 14.06 7.16
CA ALA A 89 10.89 12.83 6.41
C ALA A 89 12.27 12.78 5.79
N SER A 90 12.88 11.59 5.83
CA SER A 90 14.12 11.33 5.10
C SER A 90 13.99 10.12 4.19
N ILE A 91 14.59 10.23 3.01
CA ILE A 91 14.72 9.15 2.04
C ILE A 91 16.20 8.96 1.74
N LYS A 92 16.71 7.75 1.97
CA LYS A 92 18.10 7.39 1.67
C LYS A 92 18.13 6.28 0.64
N ILE A 93 18.87 6.49 -0.43
CA ILE A 93 19.12 5.48 -1.46
C ILE A 93 20.60 5.11 -1.42
N SER A 94 20.88 3.83 -1.23
CA SER A 94 22.24 3.29 -1.20
C SER A 94 22.44 2.18 -2.22
N MET A 95 23.66 2.07 -2.76
CA MET A 95 24.06 0.97 -3.65
C MET A 95 25.44 0.45 -3.21
N PHE A 96 25.59 -0.87 -3.10
CA PHE A 96 26.82 -1.50 -2.59
C PHE A 96 27.28 -0.94 -1.23
N GLY A 97 26.34 -0.62 -0.33
CA GLY A 97 26.62 -0.02 0.97
C GLY A 97 27.08 1.45 0.93
N LYS A 98 27.09 2.10 -0.25
CA LYS A 98 27.39 3.52 -0.40
C LYS A 98 26.11 4.31 -0.61
N GLN A 99 25.91 5.36 0.17
CA GLN A 99 24.78 6.28 -0.02
C GLN A 99 24.97 7.06 -1.33
N ILE A 100 23.95 7.00 -2.19
CA ILE A 100 23.91 7.71 -3.48
C ILE A 100 23.00 8.92 -3.40
N VAL A 101 21.83 8.78 -2.79
CA VAL A 101 20.87 9.87 -2.66
C VAL A 101 20.52 10.05 -1.20
N ASP A 102 20.49 11.30 -0.78
CA ASP A 102 19.93 11.75 0.49
C ASP A 102 18.87 12.80 0.21
N ILE A 103 17.67 12.60 0.74
CA ILE A 103 16.59 13.57 0.70
C ILE A 103 16.18 13.81 2.15
N GLU A 104 16.26 15.06 2.57
CA GLU A 104 15.88 15.50 3.91
C GLU A 104 14.82 16.60 3.77
N THR A 105 13.77 16.50 4.58
CA THR A 105 12.74 17.52 4.68
C THR A 105 12.59 17.93 6.14
N ASP A 106 12.59 19.24 6.38
CA ASP A 106 12.40 19.80 7.72
C ASP A 106 11.05 20.56 7.75
N GLY A 107 10.19 20.19 8.69
CA GLY A 107 8.89 20.83 8.88
C GLY A 107 8.94 21.89 9.98
N ASN A 108 8.97 23.17 9.62
CA ASN A 108 8.78 24.27 10.58
C ASN A 108 7.29 24.67 10.64
N GLU A 109 6.77 24.88 11.86
CA GLU A 109 5.33 24.98 12.14
C GLU A 109 4.74 26.39 11.99
N SER A 110 5.45 27.37 11.43
CA SER A 110 5.06 28.78 11.64
C SER A 110 5.05 29.72 10.44
N ASP A 111 5.35 29.30 9.22
CA ASP A 111 5.36 30.24 8.10
C ASP A 111 4.67 29.67 6.87
N GLU A 112 3.90 30.51 6.17
CA GLU A 112 3.30 30.30 4.83
C GLU A 112 4.35 30.00 3.73
N SER A 113 5.58 29.62 4.09
CA SER A 113 6.76 29.52 3.22
C SER A 113 7.27 28.09 3.09
N GLY A 114 6.44 27.18 2.59
CA GLY A 114 6.83 25.83 2.15
C GLY A 114 7.55 24.94 3.18
N LYS A 115 7.91 23.70 2.79
CA LYS A 115 8.86 22.90 3.59
C LYS A 115 10.24 23.02 2.99
N LYS A 116 11.26 23.02 3.85
CA LYS A 116 12.64 22.97 3.38
C LYS A 116 12.94 21.56 2.85
N VAL A 117 13.51 21.47 1.66
CA VAL A 117 13.91 20.23 1.00
C VAL A 117 15.39 20.34 0.64
N SER A 118 16.17 19.37 1.11
CA SER A 118 17.57 19.18 0.77
C SER A 118 17.73 17.85 0.02
N ILE A 119 18.27 17.89 -1.19
CA ILE A 119 18.59 16.70 -2.00
C ILE A 119 20.07 16.70 -2.31
N LYS A 120 20.76 15.65 -1.86
CA LYS A 120 22.17 15.39 -2.16
C LYS A 120 22.29 14.14 -3.03
N VAL A 121 23.08 14.24 -4.11
CA VAL A 121 23.43 13.11 -4.97
C VAL A 121 24.95 12.92 -4.93
N MET A 122 25.40 11.73 -4.53
CA MET A 122 26.81 11.40 -4.33
C MET A 122 27.52 12.44 -3.43
N GLY A 123 26.83 12.90 -2.39
CA GLY A 123 27.33 13.91 -1.45
C GLY A 123 27.34 15.36 -1.97
N LYS A 124 26.91 15.61 -3.22
CA LYS A 124 26.79 16.96 -3.78
C LYS A 124 25.36 17.47 -3.63
N SER A 125 25.20 18.69 -3.11
CA SER A 125 23.89 19.34 -3.07
C SER A 125 23.40 19.61 -4.50
N VAL A 126 22.20 19.15 -4.80
CA VAL A 126 21.52 19.38 -6.08
C VAL A 126 20.34 20.34 -5.86
N ILE A 127 19.61 20.16 -4.76
CA ILE A 127 18.51 21.03 -4.35
C ILE A 127 18.71 21.35 -2.88
N ASP A 128 18.62 22.64 -2.53
CA ASP A 128 18.53 23.13 -1.15
C ASP A 128 17.64 24.36 -1.20
N GLY A 129 16.38 24.20 -0.80
CA GLY A 129 15.38 25.26 -0.94
C GLY A 129 14.06 24.91 -0.28
N TYR A 130 13.10 25.82 -0.39
CA TYR A 130 11.74 25.61 0.09
C TYR A 130 10.85 25.17 -1.07
N THR A 131 10.00 24.19 -0.82
CA THR A 131 9.00 23.73 -1.79
C THR A 131 7.62 24.00 -1.24
N ASP A 132 6.80 24.70 -2.02
CA ASP A 132 5.37 24.73 -1.83
C ASP A 132 4.81 23.43 -2.42
N PHE A 133 4.25 22.58 -1.57
CA PHE A 133 3.52 21.41 -2.06
C PHE A 133 2.22 21.93 -2.66
N ILE A 134 2.08 21.85 -3.97
CA ILE A 134 0.78 21.97 -4.61
C ILE A 134 -0.01 20.74 -4.17
N GLN A 135 -0.90 20.90 -3.19
CA GLN A 135 -1.99 19.93 -3.01
C GLN A 135 -2.85 20.03 -4.27
N GLU A 136 -2.79 19.01 -5.12
CA GLU A 136 -3.92 18.74 -6.01
C GLU A 136 -5.06 18.32 -5.09
N ASP A 137 -5.89 19.29 -4.71
CA ASP A 137 -7.20 19.00 -4.18
C ASP A 137 -7.95 18.24 -5.28
N SER A 138 -8.09 16.93 -5.11
CA SER A 138 -9.03 16.15 -5.87
C SER A 138 -10.42 16.66 -5.49
N GLU A 139 -10.98 17.58 -6.29
CA GLU A 139 -12.38 17.97 -6.18
C GLU A 139 -13.23 16.71 -6.44
N GLU A 140 -13.64 16.06 -5.36
CA GLU A 140 -14.70 15.06 -5.36
C GLU A 140 -15.99 15.84 -5.67
N SER A 141 -16.37 15.87 -6.95
CA SER A 141 -17.64 16.43 -7.39
C SER A 141 -18.75 15.44 -7.03
N ASP A 142 -19.26 15.57 -5.82
CA ASP A 142 -20.56 15.02 -5.44
C ASP A 142 -21.64 15.74 -6.27
N ASN A 143 -21.91 15.21 -7.46
CA ASN A 143 -23.15 15.48 -8.16
C ASN A 143 -24.25 14.62 -7.52
N GLU A 144 -24.78 15.06 -6.38
CA GLU A 144 -26.17 14.76 -6.05
C GLU A 144 -27.04 15.70 -6.88
N ASP A 145 -27.65 15.16 -7.94
CA ASP A 145 -28.72 15.87 -8.65
C ASP A 145 -30.00 15.03 -8.62
N SER A 146 -30.88 15.46 -7.71
CA SER A 146 -32.34 15.72 -7.85
C SER A 146 -33.25 14.69 -8.52
#